data_AF-A0A1G7C069-F1
#
_entry.id   AF-A0A1G7C069-F1
#
_cell.length_a   1.000
_cell.length_b   1.000
_cell.length_c   1.000
_cell.angle_alpha   90.00
_cell.angle_beta   90.00
_cell.angle_gamma   90.00
#
_symmetry.space_group_name_H-M   'P 1'
#
loop_
_entity.id
_entity.type
_entity.pdbx_description
1 polymer ?
#
loop_
_entity_poly.entity_id
_entity_poly.type
_entity_poly.pdbx_seq_one_letter_code
_entity_poly.pdbx_strand_id
1 'polypeptide(L)'
;MAISIINAKGSWYDLYDENGKKYKSLQISLTGDLVGFSSTFFIMAKGSWYDLYDQNGRKYKSLQISLTGDFVSISGDTFVMKKGSYLETYEKTGKKISSRHV
;
A
#
# COMPACT_ATOMS: atom_id res chain seq x y z
N MET A 1 -7.55 15.32 4.33
CA MET A 1 -6.29 15.11 3.61
C MET A 1 -6.32 13.71 3.03
N ALA A 2 -6.29 13.66 1.71
CA ALA A 2 -6.21 12.47 0.91
C ALA A 2 -4.84 12.46 0.21
N ILE A 3 -4.27 11.27 0.02
CA ILE A 3 -3.13 11.12 -0.89
C ILE A 3 -3.64 11.34 -2.31
N SER A 4 -3.03 12.27 -3.04
CA SER A 4 -3.29 12.42 -4.48
C SER A 4 -2.16 11.83 -5.32
N ILE A 5 -0.92 12.04 -4.89
CA ILE A 5 0.29 11.63 -5.62
C ILE A 5 1.33 11.12 -4.62
N ILE A 6 1.96 9.99 -4.97
CA ILE A 6 3.22 9.55 -4.38
C ILE A 6 4.27 9.58 -5.48
N ASN A 7 5.24 10.49 -5.39
CA ASN A 7 6.26 10.68 -6.41
C ASN A 7 7.62 10.18 -5.92
N ALA A 8 8.26 9.29 -6.68
CA ALA A 8 9.64 8.87 -6.43
C ALA A 8 10.60 9.95 -6.95
N LYS A 9 11.44 10.50 -6.07
CA LYS A 9 12.44 11.52 -6.40
C LYS A 9 13.75 11.22 -5.68
N GLY A 10 14.75 10.73 -6.43
CA GLY A 10 16.02 10.32 -5.86
C GLY A 10 15.83 9.21 -4.83
N SER A 11 16.31 9.42 -3.60
CA SER A 11 16.19 8.45 -2.50
C SER A 11 14.91 8.60 -1.66
N TRP A 12 13.91 9.34 -2.16
CA TRP A 12 12.71 9.68 -1.42
C TRP A 12 11.41 9.43 -2.19
N TYR A 13 10.36 9.04 -1.47
CA TYR A 13 8.97 9.22 -1.91
C TYR A 13 8.42 10.50 -1.29
N ASP A 14 7.99 11.44 -2.14
CA ASP A 14 7.27 12.64 -1.73
C ASP A 14 5.76 12.41 -1.85
N LEU A 15 5.02 12.68 -0.78
CA LEU A 15 3.56 12.54 -0.72
C LEU A 15 2.92 13.92 -0.86
N TYR A 16 1.92 14.00 -1.73
CA TYR A 16 1.17 15.21 -2.04
C TYR A 16 -0.31 15.04 -1.75
N ASP A 17 -0.92 16.09 -1.20
CA ASP A 17 -2.34 16.12 -0.87
C ASP A 17 -3.21 16.43 -2.09
N GLU A 18 -4.53 16.42 -1.93
CA GLU A 18 -5.52 16.74 -2.97
C GLU A 18 -5.32 18.11 -3.65
N ASN A 19 -4.60 19.05 -3.02
CA ASN A 19 -4.29 20.37 -3.58
C ASN A 19 -2.93 20.40 -4.30
N GLY A 20 -2.25 19.26 -4.43
CA GLY A 20 -0.90 19.17 -4.97
C GLY A 20 0.19 19.70 -4.03
N LYS A 21 -0.12 19.89 -2.74
CA LYS A 21 0.86 20.34 -1.76
C LYS A 21 1.61 19.15 -1.18
N LYS A 22 2.94 19.20 -1.24
CA LYS A 22 3.79 18.22 -0.55
C LYS A 22 3.63 18.34 0.97
N TYR A 23 3.38 17.23 1.64
CA TYR A 23 3.24 17.20 3.11
C TYR A 23 4.17 16.21 3.81
N LYS A 24 4.74 15.23 3.10
CA LYS A 24 5.66 14.24 3.68
C LYS A 24 6.69 13.77 2.67
N SER A 25 7.85 13.36 3.18
CA SER A 25 8.88 12.64 2.44
C SER A 25 9.26 11.37 3.22
N LEU A 26 9.43 10.25 2.52
CA LEU A 26 9.79 8.95 3.07
C LEU A 26 11.05 8.41 2.39
N GLN A 27 12.00 7.83 3.13
CA GLN A 27 13.21 7.26 2.53
C GLN A 27 12.92 5.92 1.87
N ILE A 28 13.27 5.80 0.58
CA ILE A 28 13.07 4.57 -0.21
C ILE A 28 13.78 3.38 0.43
N SER A 29 15.03 3.57 0.90
CA SER A 29 15.81 2.52 1.57
C SER A 29 15.14 1.99 2.85
N LEU A 30 14.27 2.78 3.49
CA LEU A 30 13.56 2.40 4.69
C LEU A 30 12.17 1.85 4.42
N THR A 31 11.47 2.33 3.39
CA THR A 31 10.08 1.92 3.11
C THR A 31 9.96 0.80 2.09
N GLY A 32 10.94 0.63 1.20
CA GLY A 32 10.86 -0.31 0.08
C GLY A 32 10.16 0.29 -1.14
N ASP A 33 9.63 -0.56 -2.01
CA ASP A 33 9.06 -0.19 -3.31
C ASP A 33 7.56 0.06 -3.23
N LEU A 34 7.07 1.12 -3.88
CA LEU A 34 5.64 1.42 -3.93
C LEU A 34 4.89 0.37 -4.76
N VAL A 35 3.93 -0.30 -4.13
CA VAL A 35 3.08 -1.31 -4.78
C VAL A 35 1.80 -0.68 -5.32
N GLY A 36 1.17 0.18 -4.51
CA GLY A 36 -0.06 0.88 -4.88
C GLY A 36 -0.56 1.76 -3.74
N PHE A 37 -1.41 2.73 -4.07
CA PHE A 37 -2.01 3.65 -3.10
C PHE A 37 -3.47 3.94 -3.44
N SER A 38 -4.26 4.24 -2.40
CA SER A 38 -5.53 4.94 -2.49
C SER A 38 -5.43 6.31 -1.84
N SER A 39 -6.54 7.03 -1.76
CA SER A 39 -6.60 8.31 -1.06
C SER A 39 -6.34 8.22 0.45
N THR A 40 -6.49 7.04 1.07
CA THR A 40 -6.47 6.88 2.54
C THR A 40 -5.29 6.07 3.07
N PHE A 41 -4.65 5.26 2.23
CA PHE A 41 -3.51 4.43 2.61
C PHE A 41 -2.69 4.00 1.39
N PHE A 42 -1.49 3.47 1.62
CA PHE A 42 -0.65 2.91 0.58
C PHE A 42 0.12 1.68 1.06
N ILE A 43 0.60 0.89 0.09
CA ILE A 43 1.27 -0.38 0.29
C ILE A 43 2.68 -0.31 -0.28
N MET A 44 3.66 -0.69 0.52
CA MET A 44 5.06 -0.80 0.11
C MET A 44 5.51 -2.25 0.20
N ALA A 45 6.33 -2.71 -0.74
CA ALA A 45 6.99 -4.02 -0.69
C ALA A 45 8.42 -3.85 -0.17
N LYS A 46 8.76 -4.53 0.91
CA LYS A 46 10.12 -4.52 1.47
C LYS A 46 10.54 -5.92 1.90
N GLY A 47 11.47 -6.51 1.14
CA GLY A 47 11.86 -7.91 1.36
C GLY A 47 10.66 -8.84 1.21
N SER A 48 10.40 -9.67 2.22
CA SER A 48 9.29 -10.63 2.23
C SER A 48 7.97 -10.09 2.78
N TRP A 49 7.81 -8.76 2.84
CA TRP A 49 6.68 -8.09 3.49
C TRP A 49 6.01 -7.04 2.60
N TYR A 50 4.68 -6.97 2.70
CA TYR A 50 3.91 -5.79 2.36
C TYR A 50 3.69 -4.95 3.62
N ASP A 51 4.24 -3.74 3.65
CA ASP A 51 4.06 -2.78 4.71
C ASP A 51 2.90 -1.83 4.35
N LEU A 52 1.91 -1.72 5.24
CA LEU A 52 0.75 -0.84 5.08
C LEU A 52 0.98 0.47 5.83
N TYR A 53 0.79 1.58 5.13
CA TYR A 53 1.01 2.93 5.63
C TYR A 53 -0.27 3.76 5.55
N ASP A 54 -0.50 4.59 6.56
CA ASP A 54 -1.64 5.52 6.57
C ASP A 54 -1.39 6.71 5.64
N GLN A 55 -2.42 7.52 5.40
CA GLN A 55 -2.31 8.77 4.63
C GLN A 55 -1.25 9.76 5.14
N ASN A 56 -0.79 9.64 6.39
CA ASN A 56 0.25 10.49 6.97
C ASN A 56 1.67 9.92 6.80
N GLY A 57 1.80 8.77 6.12
CA GLY A 57 3.06 8.07 5.93
C GLY A 57 3.54 7.30 7.18
N ARG A 58 2.64 6.89 8.07
CA ARG A 58 2.95 6.06 9.23
C ARG A 58 2.64 4.60 8.92
N LYS A 59 3.65 3.73 9.05
CA LYS A 59 3.44 2.29 8.98
C LYS A 59 2.60 1.83 10.16
N TYR A 60 1.56 1.04 9.91
CA TYR A 60 0.72 0.45 10.96
C TYR A 60 0.59 -1.08 10.88
N LYS A 61 0.97 -1.71 9.77
CA LYS A 61 0.91 -3.18 9.63
C LYS A 61 1.98 -3.67 8.65
N SER A 62 2.39 -4.92 8.83
CA SER A 62 3.19 -5.69 7.88
C SER A 62 2.50 -7.03 7.63
N LEU A 63 2.42 -7.44 6.36
CA LEU A 63 1.84 -8.70 5.90
C LEU A 63 2.90 -9.53 5.18
N GLN A 64 3.01 -10.82 5.47
CA GLN A 64 3.95 -11.69 4.76
C GLN A 64 3.49 -11.91 3.33
N ILE A 65 4.37 -11.67 2.34
CA ILE A 65 4.06 -11.87 0.92
C ILE A 65 3.66 -13.32 0.66
N SER A 66 4.40 -14.29 1.21
CA SER A 66 4.11 -15.73 1.06
C SER A 66 2.72 -16.15 1.57
N LEU A 67 2.18 -15.42 2.55
CA LEU A 67 0.85 -15.71 3.11
C LEU A 67 -0.26 -14.89 2.48
N THR A 68 0.07 -13.78 1.81
CA THR A 68 -0.89 -12.81 1.28
C THR A 68 -1.09 -12.96 -0.23
N GLY A 69 -0.06 -13.40 -0.95
CA GLY A 69 -0.07 -13.52 -2.40
C GLY A 69 0.35 -12.24 -3.11
N ASP A 70 0.17 -12.20 -4.41
CA ASP A 70 0.63 -11.11 -5.28
C ASP A 70 -0.38 -9.97 -5.33
N PHE A 71 0.10 -8.73 -5.35
CA PHE A 71 -0.77 -7.56 -5.48
C PHE A 71 -1.53 -7.53 -6.81
N VAL A 72 -2.83 -7.20 -6.76
CA VAL A 72 -3.69 -7.05 -7.94
C VAL A 72 -4.18 -5.62 -8.09
N SER A 73 -4.80 -5.07 -7.05
CA SER A 73 -5.39 -3.73 -7.11
C SER A 73 -5.66 -3.14 -5.73
N ILE A 74 -5.78 -1.83 -5.65
CA ILE A 74 -6.17 -1.08 -4.45
C ILE A 74 -7.25 -0.06 -4.83
N SER A 75 -8.29 0.05 -4.01
CA SER A 75 -9.38 1.01 -4.23
C SER A 75 -10.12 1.31 -2.93
N GLY A 76 -10.41 2.59 -2.70
CA GLY A 76 -11.02 3.06 -1.46
C GLY A 76 -10.23 2.59 -0.24
N ASP A 77 -10.91 1.91 0.69
CA ASP A 77 -10.35 1.35 1.91
C ASP A 77 -10.03 -0.16 1.79
N THR A 78 -9.85 -0.67 0.56
CA THR A 78 -9.59 -2.11 0.30
C THR A 78 -8.49 -2.34 -0.71
N PHE A 79 -7.88 -3.52 -0.66
CA PHE A 79 -6.94 -4.00 -1.68
C PHE A 79 -7.16 -5.50 -1.95
N VAL A 80 -6.80 -5.92 -3.15
CA VAL A 80 -6.99 -7.28 -3.65
C VAL A 80 -5.64 -7.91 -3.93
N MET A 81 -5.49 -9.16 -3.49
CA MET A 81 -4.29 -9.96 -3.64
C MET A 81 -4.66 -11.29 -4.30
N LYS A 82 -3.78 -11.82 -5.15
CA LYS A 82 -3.94 -13.13 -5.78
C LYS A 82 -3.09 -14.15 -5.03
N LYS A 83 -3.74 -15.15 -4.44
CA LYS A 83 -3.08 -16.25 -3.73
C LYS A 83 -3.50 -17.59 -4.33
N GLY A 84 -2.63 -18.16 -5.16
CA GLY A 84 -2.97 -19.35 -5.95
C GLY A 84 -4.17 -19.07 -6.87
N SER A 85 -5.20 -19.90 -6.79
CA SER A 85 -6.46 -19.76 -7.54
C SER A 85 -7.51 -18.88 -6.86
N TYR A 86 -7.10 -18.00 -5.93
CA TYR A 86 -8.03 -17.13 -5.20
C TYR A 86 -7.64 -15.66 -5.36
N LEU A 87 -8.65 -14.81 -5.50
CA LEU A 87 -8.58 -13.38 -5.27
C LEU A 87 -9.11 -13.08 -3.88
N GLU A 88 -8.23 -12.61 -2.99
CA GLU A 88 -8.54 -12.28 -1.61
C GLU A 88 -8.63 -10.76 -1.48
N THR A 89 -9.74 -10.26 -0.92
CA THR A 89 -9.94 -8.84 -0.64
C THR A 89 -9.66 -8.58 0.83
N TYR A 90 -8.85 -7.57 1.08
CA TYR A 90 -8.47 -7.09 2.39
C TYR A 90 -8.97 -5.67 2.58
N GLU A 91 -9.44 -5.35 3.78
CA GLU A 91 -9.62 -3.95 4.17
C GLU A 91 -8.27 -3.33 4.52
N LYS A 92 -8.19 -2.00 4.57
CA LYS A 92 -6.94 -1.24 4.81
C LYS A 92 -6.19 -1.66 6.08
N THR A 93 -6.87 -2.21 7.07
CA THR A 93 -6.23 -2.72 8.31
C THR A 93 -5.37 -3.96 8.07
N GLY A 94 -5.46 -4.58 6.89
CA GLY A 94 -4.84 -5.85 6.54
C GLY A 94 -5.68 -7.06 6.92
N LYS A 95 -6.94 -6.88 7.34
CA LYS A 95 -7.87 -7.99 7.60
C LYS A 95 -8.51 -8.44 6.29
N LYS A 96 -8.48 -9.75 6.04
CA LYS A 96 -9.20 -10.37 4.92
C LYS A 96 -10.70 -10.30 5.17
N ILE A 97 -11.45 -9.78 4.20
CA ILE A 97 -12.92 -9.63 4.26
C ILE A 97 -13.65 -10.46 3.21
N SER A 98 -12.98 -10.90 2.15
CA SER A 98 -13.57 -11.76 1.12
C SER A 98 -12.51 -12.60 0.41
N SER A 99 -12.93 -13.73 -0.17
CA SER A 99 -12.11 -14.59 -1.01
C SER A 99 -12.97 -15.20 -2.12
N ARG A 100 -12.50 -15.13 -3.36
CA ARG A 100 -13.19 -15.63 -4.57
C ARG A 100 -12.24 -16.50 -5.39
N HIS A 101 -12.67 -17.71 -5.74
CA HIS A 101 -11.93 -18.56 -6.68
C HIS A 101 -11.92 -17.95 -8.09
N VAL A 102 -10.80 -18.10 -8.82
CA VAL A 102 -10.61 -17.65 -10.21
C VAL A 102 -10.19 -18.76 -11.13
#